data_AF-A0AAE1M1I2-F1
#
_entry.id   AF-A0AAE1M1I2-F1
#
_cell.length_a   1.000
_cell.length_b   1.000
_cell.length_c   1.000
_cell.angle_alpha   90.00
_cell.angle_beta   90.00
_cell.angle_gamma   90.00
#
_symmetry.space_group_name_H-M   'P 1'
#
loop_
_entity.id
_entity.type
_entity.pdbx_description
1 polymer ?
#
loop_
_entity_poly.entity_id
_entity_poly.type
_entity_poly.pdbx_seq_one_letter_code
_entity_poly.pdbx_strand_id
1 'polypeptide(L)'
;MTSIFNLALKGTLSASDLVGKEKEIDKVDEKTLYTPLGAAVHANRKDNIKLLLAHGAYPDGAPGSRPPLWIAAARTKGHIGDIVETLIAHKVDVKKADPHVNDTALHAIVQRYRNEDDLDVIEALVNAGADPKATNQRGESAESLATKRNDKKLLAILAPEKRKKIHTKDVLMIASLIMFAVSWANRSNPLVKITAAAVGTAAAVGSQFYSPIMKRFKMLGRRSKKVPHHVAEKLEKAATAEAFKKEMHNYIKDAHLDQFFKDDKFLNHVISKAVDMESDSKTTVNVRDLTRLALYQPVLYCDDSGSMNQDNRIQVQADLGKRITSLTTRLVPEDTGIELRFINAPNELRMSKPSSNLVNDILLNIPYSGPTEIGMNCKAKILEEVVYGPIREGKFDRPVLVSILTDGCPGGPEGSDERQDTLKEAILECGTFLEFHKYNKKVVRFQISQIGHDESSKDFIKSLALDPALSDVLYCTTRHLDDEFKDFRDNEHRLEQWLLALLMEPITKAD
;
A
#
# COMPACT_ATOMS: atom_id res chain seq x y z
N MET A 1 -19.64 -30.57 25.49
CA MET A 1 -19.22 -29.75 24.33
C MET A 1 -18.34 -28.62 24.83
N THR A 2 -17.17 -28.42 24.22
CA THR A 2 -16.30 -27.28 24.54
C THR A 2 -16.98 -25.99 24.05
N SER A 3 -17.04 -24.95 24.89
CA SER A 3 -17.65 -23.67 24.49
C SER A 3 -16.75 -22.91 23.50
N ILE A 4 -17.36 -22.06 22.66
CA ILE A 4 -16.64 -21.19 21.71
C ILE A 4 -15.56 -20.39 22.43
N PHE A 5 -15.88 -19.87 23.62
CA PHE A 5 -14.95 -19.15 24.48
C PHE A 5 -13.66 -19.93 24.76
N ASN A 6 -13.77 -21.20 25.18
CA ASN A 6 -12.61 -22.01 25.53
C ASN A 6 -11.77 -22.37 24.30
N LEU A 7 -12.41 -22.59 23.15
CA LEU A 7 -11.71 -22.85 21.88
C LEU A 7 -11.00 -21.59 21.38
N ALA A 8 -11.67 -20.43 21.49
CA ALA A 8 -11.13 -19.13 21.14
C ALA A 8 -9.87 -18.81 21.96
N LEU A 9 -9.93 -19.01 23.27
CA LEU A 9 -8.81 -18.84 24.20
C LEU A 9 -7.64 -19.78 23.89
N LYS A 10 -7.94 -21.06 23.60
CA LYS A 10 -6.91 -22.06 23.29
C LYS A 10 -6.26 -21.87 21.92
N GLY A 11 -6.92 -21.19 20.98
CA GLY A 11 -6.43 -21.06 19.61
C GLY A 11 -6.86 -22.20 18.68
N THR A 12 -7.82 -23.02 19.09
CA THR A 12 -8.24 -24.24 18.36
C THR A 12 -9.66 -24.12 17.82
N LEU A 13 -10.14 -22.89 17.62
CA LEU A 13 -11.50 -22.65 17.16
C LEU A 13 -11.52 -22.78 15.64
N SER A 14 -12.43 -23.59 15.11
CA SER A 14 -12.62 -23.77 13.68
C SER A 14 -14.00 -23.28 13.23
N ALA A 15 -14.18 -23.06 11.93
CA ALA A 15 -15.48 -22.67 11.39
C ALA A 15 -16.59 -23.69 11.71
N SER A 16 -16.27 -24.98 11.79
CA SER A 16 -17.22 -26.03 12.17
C SER A 16 -17.74 -25.90 13.60
N ASP A 17 -16.95 -25.31 14.51
CA ASP A 17 -17.35 -25.12 15.90
C ASP A 17 -18.38 -24.01 16.09
N LEU A 18 -18.54 -23.14 15.08
CA LEU A 18 -19.43 -21.98 15.05
C LEU A 18 -20.80 -22.27 14.42
N VAL A 19 -20.93 -23.39 13.70
CA VAL A 19 -22.18 -23.76 13.00
C VAL A 19 -23.30 -24.00 14.01
N GLY A 20 -24.39 -23.22 13.89
CA GLY A 20 -25.58 -23.35 14.75
C GLY A 20 -25.40 -22.82 16.18
N LYS A 21 -24.34 -22.05 16.44
CA LYS A 21 -24.04 -21.44 17.75
C LYS A 21 -23.97 -19.93 17.70
N GLU A 22 -24.76 -19.29 16.83
CA GLU A 22 -24.77 -17.84 16.63
C GLU A 22 -25.08 -17.08 17.92
N LYS A 23 -25.90 -17.67 18.81
CA LYS A 23 -26.23 -17.09 20.12
C LYS A 23 -25.09 -17.11 21.13
N GLU A 24 -24.04 -17.91 20.90
CA GLU A 24 -22.90 -18.06 21.79
C GLU A 24 -21.69 -17.20 21.36
N ILE A 25 -21.72 -16.62 20.16
CA ILE A 25 -20.56 -15.95 19.55
C ILE A 25 -20.08 -14.72 20.35
N ASP A 26 -21.01 -14.04 21.02
CA ASP A 26 -20.77 -12.88 21.87
C ASP A 26 -21.08 -13.16 23.36
N LYS A 27 -21.24 -14.44 23.73
CA LYS A 27 -21.56 -14.82 25.11
C LYS A 27 -20.42 -14.40 26.04
N VAL A 28 -20.73 -13.54 27.00
CA VAL A 28 -19.76 -13.04 27.98
C VAL A 28 -19.45 -14.14 28.99
N ASP A 29 -18.17 -14.43 29.19
CA ASP A 29 -17.70 -15.28 30.27
C ASP A 29 -17.79 -14.52 31.61
N GLU A 30 -18.47 -15.12 32.60
CA GLU A 30 -18.77 -14.48 33.88
C GLU A 30 -17.52 -14.16 34.72
N LYS A 31 -16.40 -14.88 34.51
CA LYS A 31 -15.18 -14.72 35.30
C LYS A 31 -14.27 -13.63 34.76
N THR A 32 -14.04 -13.65 33.45
CA THR A 32 -13.13 -12.73 32.77
C THR A 32 -13.83 -11.49 32.22
N LEU A 33 -15.14 -11.58 32.05
CA LEU A 33 -15.98 -10.59 31.36
C LEU A 33 -15.55 -10.40 29.90
N TYR A 34 -14.95 -11.42 29.30
CA TYR A 34 -14.58 -11.44 27.89
C TYR A 34 -15.66 -12.14 27.06
N THR A 35 -15.89 -11.66 25.84
CA THR A 35 -16.53 -12.46 24.79
C THR A 35 -15.53 -13.49 24.23
N PRO A 36 -15.96 -14.46 23.41
CA PRO A 36 -15.02 -15.31 22.68
C PRO A 36 -14.00 -14.50 21.86
N LEU A 37 -14.39 -13.37 21.27
CA LEU A 37 -13.47 -12.46 20.60
C LEU A 37 -12.44 -11.87 21.57
N GLY A 38 -12.89 -11.40 22.74
CA GLY A 38 -11.99 -10.92 23.80
C GLY A 38 -11.01 -11.98 24.29
N ALA A 39 -11.44 -13.25 24.37
CA ALA A 39 -10.58 -14.38 24.73
C ALA A 39 -9.51 -14.68 23.66
N ALA A 40 -9.88 -14.65 22.37
CA ALA A 40 -8.94 -14.81 21.27
C ALA A 40 -7.93 -13.66 21.21
N VAL A 41 -8.38 -12.42 21.44
CA VAL A 41 -7.50 -11.24 21.56
C VAL A 41 -6.52 -11.41 22.71
N HIS A 42 -7.00 -11.72 23.92
CA HIS A 42 -6.16 -11.90 25.09
C HIS A 42 -5.04 -12.94 24.88
N ALA A 43 -5.37 -14.04 24.20
CA ALA A 43 -4.44 -15.12 23.89
C ALA A 43 -3.64 -14.93 22.60
N ASN A 44 -3.72 -13.76 21.94
CA ASN A 44 -3.05 -13.43 20.68
C ASN A 44 -3.30 -14.47 19.58
N ARG A 45 -4.55 -14.92 19.43
CA ARG A 45 -4.97 -15.93 18.44
C ARG A 45 -5.49 -15.26 17.18
N LYS A 46 -4.59 -14.70 16.37
CA LYS A 46 -4.91 -13.89 15.17
C LYS A 46 -5.92 -14.55 14.24
N ASP A 47 -5.78 -15.84 13.97
CA ASP A 47 -6.71 -16.58 13.09
C ASP A 47 -8.10 -16.71 13.71
N ASN A 48 -8.20 -16.98 15.02
CA ASN A 48 -9.47 -17.01 15.73
C ASN A 48 -10.12 -15.63 15.82
N ILE A 49 -9.33 -14.55 15.96
CA ILE A 49 -9.83 -13.17 15.95
C ILE A 49 -10.50 -12.89 14.61
N LYS A 50 -9.81 -13.18 13.50
CA LYS A 50 -10.35 -13.04 12.14
C LYS A 50 -11.59 -13.91 11.93
N LEU A 51 -11.55 -15.16 12.36
CA LEU A 51 -12.67 -16.09 12.25
C LEU A 51 -13.90 -15.60 13.02
N LEU A 52 -13.76 -15.17 14.27
CA LEU A 52 -14.87 -14.70 15.09
C LEU A 52 -15.50 -13.43 14.52
N LEU A 53 -14.69 -12.47 14.10
CA LEU A 53 -15.15 -11.25 13.44
C LEU A 53 -15.88 -11.58 12.12
N ALA A 54 -15.35 -12.54 11.35
CA ALA A 54 -15.99 -13.01 10.11
C ALA A 54 -17.34 -13.71 10.33
N HIS A 55 -17.54 -14.31 11.49
CA HIS A 55 -18.80 -14.95 11.87
C HIS A 55 -19.75 -14.02 12.64
N GLY A 56 -19.45 -12.72 12.69
CA GLY A 56 -20.35 -11.70 13.24
C GLY A 56 -20.18 -11.43 14.74
N ALA A 57 -19.06 -11.82 15.34
CA ALA A 57 -18.73 -11.38 16.70
C ALA A 57 -18.65 -9.86 16.74
N TYR A 58 -19.29 -9.24 17.75
CA TYR A 58 -19.35 -7.80 17.84
C TYR A 58 -17.96 -7.23 18.21
N PRO A 59 -17.35 -6.36 17.37
CA PRO A 59 -15.96 -5.92 17.56
C PRO A 59 -15.70 -5.17 18.87
N ASP A 60 -16.70 -4.43 19.35
CA ASP A 60 -16.63 -3.71 20.63
C ASP A 60 -16.96 -4.59 21.85
N GLY A 61 -17.26 -5.87 21.63
CA GLY A 61 -17.74 -6.81 22.63
C GLY A 61 -19.18 -6.54 23.07
N ALA A 62 -19.85 -7.58 23.57
CA ALA A 62 -21.22 -7.48 24.09
C ALA A 62 -21.34 -6.44 25.23
N PRO A 63 -22.52 -5.83 25.43
CA PRO A 63 -22.76 -4.94 26.56
C PRO A 63 -22.34 -5.56 27.90
N GLY A 64 -21.59 -4.81 28.71
CA GLY A 64 -21.05 -5.28 30.00
C GLY A 64 -19.78 -6.13 29.92
N SER A 65 -19.31 -6.48 28.72
CA SER A 65 -17.99 -7.11 28.54
C SER A 65 -16.87 -6.07 28.47
N ARG A 66 -15.64 -6.53 28.70
CA ARG A 66 -14.44 -5.72 28.46
C ARG A 66 -14.20 -5.59 26.95
N PRO A 67 -14.01 -4.37 26.40
CA PRO A 67 -13.84 -4.18 24.97
C PRO A 67 -12.62 -4.94 24.42
N PRO A 68 -12.73 -5.68 23.30
CA PRO A 68 -11.59 -6.37 22.69
C PRO A 68 -10.39 -5.45 22.41
N LEU A 69 -10.63 -4.21 21.95
CA LEU A 69 -9.57 -3.24 21.71
C LEU A 69 -8.82 -2.88 23.01
N TRP A 70 -9.55 -2.71 24.12
CA TRP A 70 -8.94 -2.50 25.44
C TRP A 70 -8.17 -3.74 25.91
N ILE A 71 -8.69 -4.95 25.70
CA ILE A 71 -8.01 -6.20 26.05
C ILE A 71 -6.68 -6.33 25.28
N ALA A 72 -6.66 -5.99 23.99
CA ALA A 72 -5.44 -5.95 23.18
C ALA A 72 -4.40 -5.03 23.83
N ALA A 73 -4.80 -3.79 24.12
CA ALA A 73 -3.95 -2.75 24.67
C ALA A 73 -3.53 -2.95 26.13
N ALA A 74 -4.31 -3.67 26.96
CA ALA A 74 -4.09 -3.78 28.41
C ALA A 74 -3.58 -5.15 28.89
N ARG A 75 -4.01 -6.23 28.23
CA ARG A 75 -3.90 -7.61 28.78
C ARG A 75 -3.20 -8.59 27.86
N THR A 76 -3.04 -8.26 26.58
CA THR A 76 -2.41 -9.14 25.59
C THR A 76 -0.88 -9.01 25.67
N LYS A 77 -0.18 -10.13 25.52
CA LYS A 77 1.30 -10.21 25.51
C LYS A 77 1.83 -10.34 24.07
N GLY A 78 3.06 -9.88 23.86
CA GLY A 78 3.72 -9.89 22.54
C GLY A 78 3.26 -8.74 21.65
N HIS A 79 3.58 -8.82 20.36
CA HIS A 79 3.24 -7.78 19.37
C HIS A 79 1.73 -7.77 19.10
N ILE A 80 1.10 -6.61 19.34
CA ILE A 80 -0.35 -6.42 19.23
C ILE A 80 -0.79 -5.55 18.03
N GLY A 81 0.15 -5.01 17.24
CA GLY A 81 -0.12 -4.13 16.09
C GLY A 81 -1.22 -4.68 15.16
N ASP A 82 -0.99 -5.85 14.58
CA ASP A 82 -1.95 -6.51 13.70
C ASP A 82 -3.34 -6.72 14.33
N ILE A 83 -3.40 -6.98 15.64
CA ILE A 83 -4.68 -7.16 16.35
C ILE A 83 -5.42 -5.82 16.43
N VAL A 84 -4.72 -4.76 16.82
CA VAL A 84 -5.27 -3.41 16.95
C VAL A 84 -5.74 -2.92 15.58
N GLU A 85 -4.93 -3.08 14.54
CA GLU A 85 -5.30 -2.75 13.16
C GLU A 85 -6.52 -3.55 12.69
N THR A 86 -6.54 -4.87 12.94
CA THR A 86 -7.68 -5.72 12.59
C THR A 86 -8.95 -5.23 13.28
N LEU A 87 -8.91 -4.87 14.56
CA LEU A 87 -10.07 -4.38 15.30
C LEU A 87 -10.52 -2.99 14.80
N ILE A 88 -9.59 -2.05 14.57
CA ILE A 88 -9.88 -0.72 14.01
C ILE A 88 -10.54 -0.85 12.64
N ALA A 89 -10.08 -1.78 11.79
CA ALA A 89 -10.69 -2.05 10.50
C ALA A 89 -12.13 -2.57 10.61
N HIS A 90 -12.54 -3.15 11.74
CA HIS A 90 -13.92 -3.54 12.01
C HIS A 90 -14.75 -2.43 12.69
N LYS A 91 -14.28 -1.17 12.61
CA LYS A 91 -14.98 0.03 13.09
C LYS A 91 -15.31 -0.01 14.58
N VAL A 92 -14.40 -0.54 15.39
CA VAL A 92 -14.49 -0.41 16.85
C VAL A 92 -14.54 1.05 17.27
N ASP A 93 -15.29 1.35 18.33
CA ASP A 93 -15.25 2.64 18.98
C ASP A 93 -13.94 2.75 19.80
N VAL A 94 -12.95 3.43 19.22
CA VAL A 94 -11.64 3.65 19.85
C VAL A 94 -11.71 4.45 21.15
N LYS A 95 -12.82 5.16 21.40
CA LYS A 95 -13.08 5.92 22.62
C LYS A 95 -13.78 5.10 23.69
N LYS A 96 -14.24 3.88 23.36
CA LYS A 96 -14.93 3.00 24.31
C LYS A 96 -13.99 2.61 25.44
N ALA A 97 -14.34 3.06 26.64
CA ALA A 97 -13.63 2.71 27.86
C ALA A 97 -14.05 1.33 28.37
N ASP A 98 -13.14 0.64 29.06
CA ASP A 98 -13.49 -0.53 29.86
C ASP A 98 -14.51 -0.12 30.94
N PRO A 99 -15.66 -0.79 31.04
CA PRO A 99 -16.76 -0.36 31.93
C PRO A 99 -16.42 -0.49 33.42
N HIS A 100 -15.35 -1.19 33.79
CA HIS A 100 -14.99 -1.42 35.20
C HIS A 100 -13.90 -0.48 35.71
N VAL A 101 -12.93 -0.13 34.86
CA VAL A 101 -11.84 0.79 35.23
C VAL A 101 -11.93 2.17 34.56
N ASN A 102 -12.90 2.36 33.66
CA ASN A 102 -13.08 3.56 32.83
C ASN A 102 -11.79 3.99 32.12
N ASP A 103 -11.05 3.02 31.61
CA ASP A 103 -9.76 3.20 30.95
C ASP A 103 -9.97 2.88 29.46
N THR A 104 -9.56 3.77 28.56
CA THR A 104 -9.60 3.47 27.11
C THR A 104 -8.40 2.64 26.69
N ALA A 105 -8.42 2.08 25.48
CA ALA A 105 -7.27 1.36 24.94
C ALA A 105 -6.00 2.23 24.95
N LEU A 106 -6.12 3.54 24.64
CA LEU A 106 -5.01 4.49 24.66
C LEU A 106 -4.40 4.64 26.06
N HIS A 107 -5.23 4.77 27.09
CA HIS A 107 -4.73 4.84 28.47
C HIS A 107 -3.96 3.58 28.86
N ALA A 108 -4.51 2.41 28.51
CA ALA A 108 -3.92 1.14 28.89
C ALA A 108 -2.55 0.89 28.26
N ILE A 109 -2.39 1.20 26.96
CA ILE A 109 -1.10 1.01 26.29
C ILE A 109 -0.06 2.03 26.76
N VAL A 110 -0.45 3.29 26.99
CA VAL A 110 0.45 4.34 27.52
C VAL A 110 0.97 4.02 28.92
N GLN A 111 0.21 3.29 29.74
CA GLN A 111 0.68 2.87 31.06
C GLN A 111 1.78 1.80 30.99
N ARG A 112 1.84 0.99 29.92
CA ARG A 112 2.70 -0.20 29.88
C ARG A 112 3.66 -0.32 28.70
N TYR A 113 3.64 0.60 27.72
CA TYR A 113 4.50 0.53 26.54
C TYR A 113 5.99 0.42 26.92
N ARG A 114 6.75 -0.34 26.14
CA ARG A 114 8.19 -0.54 26.38
C ARG A 114 9.08 -0.44 25.14
N ASN A 115 8.53 -0.54 23.94
CA ASN A 115 9.29 -0.59 22.68
C ASN A 115 8.64 0.28 21.60
N GLU A 116 9.29 0.34 20.45
CA GLU A 116 8.82 1.09 19.27
C GLU A 116 7.48 0.56 18.73
N ASP A 117 7.29 -0.75 18.70
CA ASP A 117 6.02 -1.34 18.23
C ASP A 117 4.79 -0.88 19.06
N ASP A 118 4.96 -0.68 20.37
CA ASP A 118 3.90 -0.13 21.22
C ASP A 118 3.64 1.36 20.91
N LEU A 119 4.65 2.11 20.46
CA LEU A 119 4.51 3.49 20.01
C LEU A 119 3.74 3.58 18.70
N ASP A 120 3.98 2.66 17.76
CA ASP A 120 3.21 2.54 16.52
C ASP A 120 1.72 2.25 16.81
N VAL A 121 1.45 1.40 17.82
CA VAL A 121 0.09 1.13 18.29
C VAL A 121 -0.57 2.37 18.89
N ILE A 122 0.18 3.16 19.68
CA ILE A 122 -0.29 4.42 20.24
C ILE A 122 -0.64 5.41 19.11
N GLU A 123 0.24 5.53 18.12
CA GLU A 123 0.02 6.37 16.94
C GLU A 123 -1.22 5.92 16.16
N ALA A 124 -1.38 4.61 15.91
CA ALA A 124 -2.55 4.06 15.23
C ALA A 124 -3.87 4.38 15.96
N LEU A 125 -3.89 4.29 17.30
CA LEU A 125 -5.06 4.63 18.10
C LEU A 125 -5.39 6.13 18.02
N VAL A 126 -4.40 7.01 18.10
CA VAL A 126 -4.58 8.47 17.96
C VAL A 126 -5.08 8.82 16.56
N ASN A 127 -4.49 8.22 15.52
CA ASN A 127 -4.91 8.40 14.13
C ASN A 127 -6.33 7.89 13.87
N ALA A 128 -6.75 6.85 14.59
CA ALA A 128 -8.12 6.34 14.55
C ALA A 128 -9.12 7.19 15.37
N GLY A 129 -8.66 8.25 16.05
CA GLY A 129 -9.50 9.21 16.76
C GLY A 129 -9.60 9.01 18.26
N ALA A 130 -8.71 8.24 18.88
CA ALA A 130 -8.58 8.20 20.34
C ALA A 130 -8.18 9.60 20.85
N ASP A 131 -8.81 10.05 21.94
CA ASP A 131 -8.57 11.37 22.51
C ASP A 131 -7.45 11.30 23.56
N PRO A 132 -6.26 11.91 23.33
CA PRO A 132 -5.16 11.92 24.30
C PRO A 132 -5.46 12.70 25.58
N LYS A 133 -6.48 13.56 25.56
CA LYS A 133 -6.88 14.45 26.65
C LYS A 133 -8.05 13.91 27.47
N ALA A 134 -8.75 12.89 26.98
CA ALA A 134 -9.77 12.20 27.76
C ALA A 134 -9.13 11.65 29.05
N THR A 135 -9.85 11.79 30.17
CA THR A 135 -9.38 11.34 31.48
C THR A 135 -10.08 10.07 31.92
N ASN A 136 -9.33 9.17 32.54
CA ASN A 136 -9.88 7.98 33.19
C ASN A 136 -10.42 8.29 34.60
N GLN A 137 -10.89 7.28 35.31
CA GLN A 137 -11.40 7.40 36.70
C GLN A 137 -10.40 7.99 37.71
N ARG A 138 -9.09 7.96 37.41
CA ARG A 138 -8.05 8.54 38.27
C ARG A 138 -7.76 10.00 37.93
N GLY A 139 -8.47 10.59 36.97
CA GLY A 139 -8.20 11.93 36.45
C GLY A 139 -6.94 11.99 35.58
N GLU A 140 -6.39 10.85 35.17
CA GLU A 140 -5.20 10.78 34.31
C GLU A 140 -5.63 10.71 32.85
N SER A 141 -5.05 11.57 32.01
CA SER A 141 -5.09 11.44 30.55
C SER A 141 -3.79 10.83 30.02
N ALA A 142 -3.83 10.28 28.80
CA ALA A 142 -2.63 9.79 28.11
C ALA A 142 -1.55 10.88 28.01
N GLU A 143 -1.95 12.12 27.67
CA GLU A 143 -1.06 13.28 27.63
C GLU A 143 -0.47 13.58 29.02
N SER A 144 -1.28 13.60 30.08
CA SER A 144 -0.80 13.87 31.44
C SER A 144 0.21 12.83 31.94
N LEU A 145 0.03 11.56 31.58
CA LEU A 145 0.94 10.47 31.90
C LEU A 145 2.28 10.64 31.16
N ALA A 146 2.24 11.00 29.88
CA ALA A 146 3.43 11.30 29.08
C ALA A 146 4.20 12.51 29.64
N THR A 147 3.49 13.58 30.02
CA THR A 147 4.08 14.76 30.67
C THR A 147 4.75 14.40 32.00
N LYS A 148 4.07 13.63 32.86
CA LYS A 148 4.62 13.21 34.16
C LYS A 148 5.90 12.37 34.02
N ARG A 149 6.01 11.59 32.95
CA ARG A 149 7.20 10.77 32.63
C ARG A 149 8.31 11.56 31.92
N ASN A 150 8.05 12.80 31.53
CA ASN A 150 8.92 13.61 30.68
C ASN A 150 9.29 12.92 29.35
N ASP A 151 8.36 12.12 28.79
CA ASP A 151 8.58 11.39 27.55
C ASP A 151 8.21 12.26 26.34
N LYS A 152 9.22 12.95 25.81
CA LYS A 152 9.07 13.85 24.66
C LYS A 152 8.61 13.12 23.39
N LYS A 153 9.01 11.86 23.21
CA LYS A 153 8.66 11.07 22.02
C LYS A 153 7.18 10.70 22.06
N LEU A 154 6.72 10.20 23.20
CA LEU A 154 5.31 9.93 23.41
C LEU A 154 4.46 11.20 23.28
N LEU A 155 4.90 12.32 23.85
CA LEU A 155 4.21 13.61 23.68
C LEU A 155 4.10 14.04 22.21
N ALA A 156 5.11 13.79 21.38
CA ALA A 156 5.07 14.10 19.95
C ALA A 156 4.10 13.20 19.15
N ILE A 157 3.86 11.98 19.62
CA ILE A 157 2.87 11.06 19.04
C ILE A 157 1.44 11.44 19.50
N LEU A 158 1.30 11.83 20.77
CA LEU A 158 0.02 12.27 21.35
C LEU A 158 -0.39 13.69 20.94
N ALA A 159 0.54 14.52 20.48
CA ALA A 159 0.27 15.89 20.05
C ALA A 159 -0.57 15.87 18.75
N PRO A 160 -1.75 16.53 18.74
CA PRO A 160 -2.51 16.75 17.52
C PRO A 160 -1.80 17.83 16.71
N GLU A 161 -0.68 17.51 16.05
CA GLU A 161 -0.16 18.40 15.04
C GLU A 161 -1.15 18.49 13.87
N LYS A 162 -1.12 19.62 13.15
CA LYS A 162 -1.77 19.78 11.84
C LYS A 162 -1.15 18.77 10.87
N ARG A 163 -1.51 17.50 10.99
CA ARG A 163 -0.94 16.38 10.23
C ARG A 163 -1.89 15.98 9.12
N LYS A 164 -1.28 15.65 7.98
CA LYS A 164 -1.88 15.30 6.70
C LYS A 164 -3.10 14.41 6.93
N LYS A 165 -4.20 14.73 6.25
CA LYS A 165 -5.38 13.85 6.17
C LYS A 165 -4.91 12.47 5.73
N ILE A 166 -4.69 11.55 6.67
CA ILE A 166 -4.81 10.13 6.37
C ILE A 166 -6.26 10.01 5.93
N HIS A 167 -6.45 9.69 4.64
CA HIS A 167 -7.76 9.78 4.05
C HIS A 167 -8.60 8.74 4.80
N THR A 168 -9.69 9.15 5.45
CA THR A 168 -10.64 8.24 6.12
C THR A 168 -11.11 7.09 5.21
N LYS A 169 -10.89 7.24 3.89
CA LYS A 169 -11.01 6.22 2.85
C LYS A 169 -10.09 5.01 3.02
N ASP A 170 -8.88 5.12 3.56
CA ASP A 170 -7.92 4.02 3.66
C ASP A 170 -8.29 3.04 4.79
N VAL A 171 -8.75 3.57 5.93
CA VAL A 171 -9.35 2.77 7.01
C VAL A 171 -10.68 2.15 6.57
N LEU A 172 -11.48 2.88 5.77
CA LEU A 172 -12.72 2.37 5.16
C LEU A 172 -12.45 1.31 4.07
N MET A 173 -11.30 1.35 3.40
CA MET A 173 -10.88 0.42 2.36
C MET A 173 -10.44 -0.92 2.95
N ILE A 174 -9.69 -0.90 4.06
CA ILE A 174 -9.33 -2.11 4.82
C ILE A 174 -10.60 -2.75 5.42
N ALA A 175 -11.52 -1.94 5.95
CA ALA A 175 -12.81 -2.40 6.45
C ALA A 175 -13.70 -3.06 5.37
N SER A 176 -13.66 -2.55 4.14
CA SER A 176 -14.45 -3.07 3.02
C SER A 176 -13.84 -4.32 2.38
N LEU A 177 -12.51 -4.43 2.36
CA LEU A 177 -11.80 -5.67 1.97
C LEU A 177 -12.06 -6.81 2.95
N ILE A 178 -12.09 -6.53 4.25
CA ILE A 178 -12.42 -7.56 5.24
C ILE A 178 -13.90 -7.95 5.17
N MET A 179 -14.84 -7.00 5.06
CA MET A 179 -16.27 -7.29 4.86
C MET A 179 -16.56 -8.05 3.55
N PHE A 180 -15.78 -7.83 2.50
CA PHE A 180 -15.86 -8.57 1.24
C PHE A 180 -15.40 -10.03 1.42
N ALA A 181 -14.28 -10.26 2.11
CA ALA A 181 -13.83 -11.60 2.48
C ALA A 181 -14.85 -12.35 3.36
N VAL A 182 -15.55 -11.64 4.25
CA VAL A 182 -16.63 -12.17 5.11
C VAL A 182 -17.89 -12.53 4.32
N SER A 183 -18.31 -11.67 3.39
CA SER A 183 -19.44 -11.93 2.48
C SER A 183 -19.18 -13.13 1.57
N TRP A 184 -17.93 -13.29 1.11
CA TRP A 184 -17.50 -14.39 0.26
C TRP A 184 -17.42 -15.73 1.03
N ALA A 185 -16.92 -15.72 2.28
CA ALA A 185 -16.87 -16.90 3.14
C ALA A 185 -18.25 -17.44 3.57
N ASN A 186 -19.31 -16.61 3.53
CA ASN A 186 -20.68 -16.97 3.94
C ASN A 186 -21.62 -17.34 2.78
N ARG A 187 -21.14 -17.51 1.54
CA ARG A 187 -21.97 -17.79 0.35
C ARG A 187 -22.68 -19.16 0.36
N SER A 188 -22.41 -20.02 1.34
CA SER A 188 -22.90 -21.41 1.40
C SER A 188 -24.00 -21.70 2.45
N ASN A 189 -24.58 -20.70 3.15
CA ASN A 189 -25.58 -20.95 4.20
C ASN A 189 -26.98 -20.31 3.96
N PRO A 190 -28.09 -21.09 3.92
CA PRO A 190 -29.41 -20.62 3.49
C PRO A 190 -30.24 -19.82 4.53
N LEU A 191 -29.76 -19.59 5.76
CA LEU A 191 -30.54 -19.04 6.88
C LEU A 191 -30.48 -17.50 7.06
N VAL A 192 -29.64 -16.77 6.32
CA VAL A 192 -29.48 -15.30 6.46
C VAL A 192 -30.63 -14.49 5.83
N LYS A 193 -31.66 -15.15 5.27
CA LYS A 193 -32.78 -14.47 4.60
C LYS A 193 -33.77 -13.75 5.52
N ILE A 194 -33.65 -13.82 6.85
CA ILE A 194 -34.69 -13.32 7.77
C ILE A 194 -34.29 -12.06 8.57
N THR A 195 -33.02 -11.65 8.63
CA THR A 195 -32.61 -10.47 9.43
C THR A 195 -32.23 -9.23 8.61
N ALA A 196 -32.56 -9.18 7.33
CA ALA A 196 -32.30 -8.04 6.44
C ALA A 196 -33.18 -6.79 6.69
N ALA A 197 -33.86 -6.69 7.84
CA ALA A 197 -34.80 -5.61 8.12
C ALA A 197 -34.28 -4.49 9.05
N ALA A 198 -33.08 -4.61 9.64
CA ALA A 198 -32.68 -3.69 10.73
C ALA A 198 -31.45 -2.79 10.51
N VAL A 199 -30.77 -2.82 9.36
CA VAL A 199 -29.62 -1.90 9.09
C VAL A 199 -29.79 -1.20 7.75
N GLY A 200 -30.66 -0.19 7.75
CA GLY A 200 -31.15 0.51 6.56
C GLY A 200 -30.27 1.65 6.01
N THR A 201 -28.96 1.73 6.27
CA THR A 201 -28.18 2.93 5.87
C THR A 201 -26.95 2.71 4.99
N ALA A 202 -26.53 1.47 4.70
CA ALA A 202 -25.38 1.22 3.80
C ALA A 202 -25.75 0.90 2.34
N ALA A 203 -27.04 0.77 2.01
CA ALA A 203 -27.50 0.41 0.66
C ALA A 203 -27.65 1.61 -0.30
N ALA A 204 -27.33 2.84 0.12
CA ALA A 204 -27.66 4.04 -0.65
C ALA A 204 -26.73 4.30 -1.86
N VAL A 205 -25.50 3.78 -1.90
CA VAL A 205 -24.59 4.05 -3.03
C VAL A 205 -24.79 3.08 -4.22
N GLY A 206 -25.28 1.86 -3.96
CA GLY A 206 -25.57 0.86 -5.01
C GLY A 206 -26.96 0.97 -5.65
N SER A 207 -27.90 1.69 -5.06
CA SER A 207 -29.31 1.71 -5.48
C SER A 207 -29.60 2.58 -6.72
N GLN A 208 -28.69 3.46 -7.13
CA GLN A 208 -28.91 4.36 -8.28
C GLN A 208 -28.68 3.69 -9.66
N PHE A 209 -27.92 2.60 -9.74
CA PHE A 209 -27.65 1.91 -11.02
C PHE A 209 -28.47 0.62 -11.22
N TYR A 210 -29.10 0.08 -10.17
CA TYR A 210 -29.87 -1.17 -10.22
C TYR A 210 -31.31 -1.01 -10.77
N SER A 211 -31.87 0.19 -10.76
CA SER A 211 -33.29 0.45 -11.07
C SER A 211 -33.67 0.37 -12.57
N PRO A 212 -32.83 0.81 -13.54
CA PRO A 212 -33.22 0.77 -14.96
C PRO A 212 -33.13 -0.62 -15.61
N ILE A 213 -32.14 -1.42 -15.20
CA ILE A 213 -31.83 -2.73 -15.81
C ILE A 213 -32.84 -3.80 -15.36
N MET A 214 -33.21 -3.80 -14.07
CA MET A 214 -34.30 -4.64 -13.56
C MET A 214 -35.66 -4.26 -14.17
N LYS A 215 -35.89 -2.98 -14.51
CA LYS A 215 -37.10 -2.54 -15.22
C LYS A 215 -37.20 -3.11 -16.64
N ARG A 216 -36.07 -3.25 -17.36
CA ARG A 216 -36.04 -3.90 -18.68
C ARG A 216 -36.29 -5.42 -18.61
N PHE A 217 -35.77 -6.10 -17.59
CA PHE A 217 -36.00 -7.54 -17.42
C PHE A 217 -37.38 -7.89 -16.83
N LYS A 218 -38.02 -6.98 -16.08
CA LYS A 218 -39.40 -7.16 -15.58
C LYS A 218 -40.48 -7.00 -16.66
N MET A 219 -40.18 -6.42 -17.83
CA MET A 219 -41.15 -6.29 -18.93
C MET A 219 -41.31 -7.56 -19.78
N LEU A 220 -40.43 -8.55 -19.64
CA LEU A 220 -40.56 -9.86 -20.31
C LEU A 220 -41.15 -10.87 -19.33
N GLY A 221 -42.49 -10.87 -19.27
CA GLY A 221 -43.25 -11.76 -18.40
C GLY A 221 -43.11 -13.24 -18.77
N ARG A 222 -42.47 -14.02 -17.89
CA ARG A 222 -42.90 -15.34 -17.35
C ARG A 222 -41.71 -16.09 -16.73
N ARG A 223 -41.92 -16.55 -15.48
CA ARG A 223 -41.15 -17.56 -14.70
C ARG A 223 -39.62 -17.33 -14.58
N SER A 224 -39.22 -16.69 -13.48
CA SER A 224 -37.84 -16.60 -13.02
C SER A 224 -37.21 -17.98 -12.82
N LYS A 225 -36.28 -18.36 -13.70
CA LYS A 225 -35.26 -19.39 -13.44
C LYS A 225 -34.06 -18.69 -12.78
N LYS A 226 -33.47 -19.34 -11.76
CA LYS A 226 -32.25 -18.89 -11.05
C LYS A 226 -31.18 -18.46 -12.07
N VAL A 227 -30.66 -17.24 -11.90
CA VAL A 227 -29.51 -16.74 -12.66
C VAL A 227 -28.32 -17.68 -12.38
N PRO A 228 -27.68 -18.26 -13.41
CA PRO A 228 -26.53 -19.14 -13.22
C PRO A 228 -25.36 -18.45 -12.51
N HIS A 229 -24.60 -19.17 -11.68
CA HIS A 229 -23.49 -18.62 -10.88
C HIS A 229 -22.47 -17.84 -11.72
N HIS A 230 -22.10 -18.37 -12.89
CA HIS A 230 -21.16 -17.73 -13.81
C HIS A 230 -21.67 -16.38 -14.36
N VAL A 231 -22.99 -16.19 -14.46
CA VAL A 231 -23.58 -14.92 -14.89
C VAL A 231 -23.54 -13.91 -13.74
N ALA A 232 -23.83 -14.35 -12.51
CA ALA A 232 -23.75 -13.49 -11.33
C ALA A 232 -22.31 -13.01 -11.05
N GLU A 233 -21.33 -13.90 -11.16
CA GLU A 233 -19.90 -13.60 -11.02
C GLU A 233 -19.41 -12.62 -12.09
N LYS A 234 -19.82 -12.81 -13.35
CA LYS A 234 -19.50 -11.89 -14.44
C LYS A 234 -20.12 -10.49 -14.23
N LEU A 235 -21.32 -10.42 -13.66
CA LEU A 235 -21.99 -9.15 -13.33
C LEU A 235 -21.34 -8.46 -12.13
N GLU A 236 -20.92 -9.21 -11.11
CA GLU A 236 -20.20 -8.71 -9.93
C GLU A 236 -18.84 -8.14 -10.33
N LYS A 237 -18.07 -8.90 -11.12
CA LYS A 237 -16.79 -8.47 -11.70
C LYS A 237 -16.92 -7.20 -12.54
N ALA A 238 -17.98 -7.11 -13.35
CA ALA A 238 -18.26 -5.91 -14.14
C ALA A 238 -18.60 -4.70 -13.26
N ALA A 239 -19.38 -4.88 -12.19
CA ALA A 239 -19.69 -3.80 -11.26
C ALA A 239 -18.46 -3.31 -10.48
N THR A 240 -17.58 -4.23 -10.05
CA THR A 240 -16.30 -3.90 -9.41
C THR A 240 -15.39 -3.14 -10.37
N ALA A 241 -15.28 -3.59 -11.62
CA ALA A 241 -14.51 -2.91 -12.66
C ALA A 241 -14.99 -1.48 -12.92
N GLU A 242 -16.30 -1.25 -12.99
CA GLU A 242 -16.87 0.10 -13.18
C GLU A 242 -16.61 1.03 -11.97
N ALA A 243 -16.76 0.51 -10.75
CA ALA A 243 -16.45 1.27 -9.54
C ALA A 243 -14.96 1.65 -9.49
N PHE A 244 -14.08 0.69 -9.80
CA PHE A 244 -12.64 0.89 -9.82
C PHE A 244 -12.22 1.84 -10.95
N LYS A 245 -12.86 1.73 -12.12
CA LYS A 245 -12.69 2.68 -13.22
C LYS A 245 -13.01 4.10 -12.82
N LYS A 246 -14.13 4.31 -12.13
CA LYS A 246 -14.51 5.64 -11.62
C LYS A 246 -13.48 6.18 -10.61
N GLU A 247 -12.98 5.33 -9.73
CA GLU A 247 -11.92 5.69 -8.78
C GLU A 247 -10.65 6.15 -9.52
N MET A 248 -10.21 5.38 -10.52
CA MET A 248 -9.02 5.71 -11.32
C MET A 248 -9.19 6.98 -12.13
N HIS A 249 -10.38 7.25 -12.68
CA HIS A 249 -10.65 8.53 -13.35
C HIS A 249 -10.55 9.72 -12.40
N ASN A 250 -11.03 9.58 -11.15
CA ASN A 250 -10.87 10.65 -10.16
C ASN A 250 -9.38 10.87 -9.84
N TYR A 251 -8.61 9.79 -9.66
CA TYR A 251 -7.17 9.90 -9.44
C TYR A 251 -6.45 10.55 -10.62
N ILE A 252 -6.72 10.10 -11.86
CA ILE A 252 -6.14 10.66 -13.09
C ILE A 252 -6.39 12.16 -13.16
N LYS A 253 -7.60 12.60 -12.81
CA LYS A 253 -7.97 14.01 -12.78
C LYS A 253 -7.25 14.80 -11.69
N ASP A 254 -7.25 14.26 -10.47
CA ASP A 254 -6.63 14.90 -9.30
C ASP A 254 -5.10 15.01 -9.49
N ALA A 255 -4.49 14.02 -10.15
CA ALA A 255 -3.06 13.98 -10.49
C ALA A 255 -2.70 14.68 -11.81
N HIS A 256 -3.67 15.33 -12.48
CA HIS A 256 -3.49 16.03 -13.76
C HIS A 256 -2.93 15.16 -14.90
N LEU A 257 -3.33 13.88 -14.96
CA LEU A 257 -2.94 12.91 -15.96
C LEU A 257 -3.98 12.73 -17.08
N ASP A 258 -5.07 13.50 -17.08
CA ASP A 258 -6.21 13.33 -18.00
C ASP A 258 -5.81 13.33 -19.48
N GLN A 259 -4.75 14.08 -19.82
CA GLN A 259 -4.29 14.23 -21.19
C GLN A 259 -3.77 12.93 -21.83
N PHE A 260 -3.37 11.96 -21.00
CA PHE A 260 -2.77 10.68 -21.44
C PHE A 260 -3.81 9.58 -21.64
N PHE A 261 -4.92 9.60 -20.89
CA PHE A 261 -5.87 8.49 -20.84
C PHE A 261 -7.25 8.85 -21.42
N LYS A 262 -7.27 9.40 -22.65
CA LYS A 262 -8.51 9.91 -23.27
C LYS A 262 -9.41 8.83 -23.88
N ASP A 263 -8.83 7.76 -24.40
CA ASP A 263 -9.57 6.70 -25.14
C ASP A 263 -9.90 5.47 -24.27
N ASP A 264 -9.54 5.51 -22.99
CA ASP A 264 -9.67 4.44 -22.01
C ASP A 264 -9.07 3.08 -22.42
N LYS A 265 -8.44 2.92 -23.59
CA LYS A 265 -8.07 1.58 -24.10
C LYS A 265 -7.02 0.93 -23.19
N PHE A 266 -5.96 1.68 -22.89
CA PHE A 266 -4.93 1.26 -21.96
C PHE A 266 -5.50 1.10 -20.54
N LEU A 267 -6.25 2.08 -20.06
CA LEU A 267 -6.81 2.09 -18.72
C LEU A 267 -7.76 0.90 -18.47
N ASN A 268 -8.62 0.56 -19.43
CA ASN A 268 -9.51 -0.59 -19.35
C ASN A 268 -8.74 -1.91 -19.28
N HIS A 269 -7.60 -2.03 -19.99
CA HIS A 269 -6.75 -3.21 -19.90
C HIS A 269 -6.17 -3.35 -18.48
N VAL A 270 -5.59 -2.27 -17.95
CA VAL A 270 -5.00 -2.25 -16.61
C VAL A 270 -6.07 -2.57 -15.56
N ILE A 271 -7.25 -1.94 -15.63
CA ILE A 271 -8.36 -2.19 -14.71
C ILE A 271 -8.83 -3.65 -14.78
N SER A 272 -8.96 -4.21 -15.99
CA SER A 272 -9.36 -5.61 -16.13
C SER A 272 -8.37 -6.54 -15.43
N LYS A 273 -7.06 -6.37 -15.67
CA LYS A 273 -6.03 -7.17 -14.99
C LYS A 273 -6.01 -6.94 -13.48
N ALA A 274 -6.25 -5.70 -13.04
CA ALA A 274 -6.28 -5.34 -11.63
C ALA A 274 -7.46 -6.02 -10.90
N VAL A 275 -8.66 -5.99 -11.47
CA VAL A 275 -9.84 -6.67 -10.91
C VAL A 275 -9.63 -8.19 -10.85
N ASP A 276 -8.98 -8.76 -11.87
CA ASP A 276 -8.63 -10.18 -11.88
C ASP A 276 -7.65 -10.51 -10.75
N MET A 277 -6.63 -9.66 -10.56
CA MET A 277 -5.64 -9.80 -9.50
C MET A 277 -6.24 -9.59 -8.10
N GLU A 278 -7.14 -8.62 -7.91
CA GLU A 278 -7.80 -8.38 -6.61
C GLU A 278 -8.71 -9.55 -6.21
N SER A 279 -9.21 -10.32 -7.20
CA SER A 279 -9.97 -11.53 -6.96
C SER A 279 -9.13 -12.77 -6.61
N ASP A 280 -7.81 -12.72 -6.80
CA ASP A 280 -6.91 -13.81 -6.44
C ASP A 280 -6.49 -13.73 -4.97
N SER A 281 -6.85 -14.75 -4.20
CA SER A 281 -6.49 -14.94 -2.79
C SER A 281 -4.98 -14.95 -2.50
N LYS A 282 -4.14 -15.16 -3.53
CA LYS A 282 -2.67 -15.15 -3.41
C LYS A 282 -2.06 -13.78 -3.62
N THR A 283 -2.85 -12.78 -4.03
CA THR A 283 -2.37 -11.42 -4.24
C THR A 283 -1.95 -10.80 -2.91
N THR A 284 -0.66 -10.47 -2.79
CA THR A 284 -0.09 -9.88 -1.58
C THR A 284 0.22 -8.40 -1.69
N VAL A 285 0.18 -7.85 -2.90
CA VAL A 285 0.48 -6.45 -3.19
C VAL A 285 -0.80 -5.59 -3.22
N ASN A 286 -0.69 -4.31 -2.87
CA ASN A 286 -1.81 -3.37 -3.00
C ASN A 286 -2.12 -3.13 -4.49
N VAL A 287 -3.21 -3.73 -4.98
CA VAL A 287 -3.63 -3.65 -6.38
C VAL A 287 -3.91 -2.21 -6.82
N ARG A 288 -4.38 -1.34 -5.92
CA ARG A 288 -4.65 0.06 -6.26
C ARG A 288 -3.38 0.83 -6.52
N ASP A 289 -2.38 0.65 -5.66
CA ASP A 289 -1.07 1.26 -5.84
C ASP A 289 -0.38 0.71 -7.08
N LEU A 290 -0.48 -0.60 -7.31
CA LEU A 290 0.03 -1.21 -8.54
C LEU A 290 -0.67 -0.66 -9.80
N THR A 291 -1.96 -0.37 -9.72
CA THR A 291 -2.73 0.25 -10.82
C THR A 291 -2.27 1.68 -11.08
N ARG A 292 -2.02 2.47 -10.03
CA ARG A 292 -1.46 3.83 -10.14
C ARG A 292 -0.05 3.80 -10.74
N LEU A 293 0.80 2.89 -10.27
CA LEU A 293 2.13 2.66 -10.83
C LEU A 293 2.05 2.30 -12.32
N ALA A 294 1.09 1.45 -12.70
CA ALA A 294 0.85 1.05 -14.09
C ALA A 294 0.42 2.21 -14.99
N LEU A 295 0.04 3.38 -14.47
CA LEU A 295 -0.19 4.56 -15.30
C LEU A 295 1.12 5.18 -15.80
N TYR A 296 2.26 4.91 -15.18
CA TYR A 296 3.55 5.47 -15.57
C TYR A 296 4.35 4.47 -16.41
N GLN A 297 4.97 4.92 -17.49
CA GLN A 297 6.00 4.21 -18.24
C GLN A 297 7.26 4.12 -17.37
N PRO A 298 7.62 2.93 -16.88
CA PRO A 298 8.79 2.80 -16.04
C PRO A 298 10.06 2.78 -16.91
N VAL A 299 11.08 3.48 -16.45
CA VAL A 299 12.45 3.42 -16.97
C VAL A 299 13.35 3.02 -15.81
N LEU A 300 14.04 1.88 -15.93
CA LEU A 300 15.06 1.46 -14.99
C LEU A 300 16.43 1.90 -15.54
N TYR A 301 17.03 2.88 -14.88
CA TYR A 301 18.35 3.42 -15.23
C TYR A 301 19.39 2.88 -14.27
N CYS A 302 20.22 1.96 -14.76
CA CYS A 302 21.17 1.21 -13.95
C CYS A 302 22.60 1.69 -14.14
N ASP A 303 23.36 1.62 -13.06
CA ASP A 303 24.79 1.86 -13.06
C ASP A 303 25.54 0.63 -13.55
N ASP A 304 26.40 0.83 -14.53
CA ASP A 304 27.33 -0.15 -15.09
C ASP A 304 28.78 0.37 -15.06
N SER A 305 29.08 1.33 -14.18
CA SER A 305 30.43 1.85 -13.99
C SER A 305 31.35 0.84 -13.31
N GLY A 306 32.65 1.14 -13.31
CA GLY A 306 33.67 0.25 -12.74
C GLY A 306 33.49 -0.03 -11.23
N SER A 307 32.93 0.91 -10.45
CA SER A 307 32.73 0.79 -8.99
C SER A 307 31.78 -0.33 -8.61
N MET A 308 30.81 -0.64 -9.48
CA MET A 308 29.83 -1.69 -9.27
C MET A 308 30.44 -3.09 -9.13
N ASN A 309 31.69 -3.30 -9.58
CA ASN A 309 32.40 -4.57 -9.41
C ASN A 309 32.79 -4.89 -7.95
N GLN A 310 32.52 -3.98 -7.01
CA GLN A 310 32.77 -4.19 -5.59
C GLN A 310 31.64 -4.98 -4.92
N ASP A 311 32.01 -5.85 -3.97
CA ASP A 311 31.09 -6.61 -3.14
C ASP A 311 30.05 -7.41 -3.96
N ASN A 312 28.77 -7.34 -3.59
CA ASN A 312 27.65 -7.99 -4.28
C ASN A 312 26.74 -7.00 -5.03
N ARG A 313 27.23 -5.79 -5.37
CA ARG A 313 26.40 -4.70 -5.90
C ARG A 313 25.70 -5.06 -7.21
N ILE A 314 26.40 -5.75 -8.11
CA ILE A 314 25.84 -6.27 -9.38
C ILE A 314 24.66 -7.21 -9.11
N GLN A 315 24.82 -8.15 -8.17
CA GLN A 315 23.75 -9.11 -7.83
C GLN A 315 22.55 -8.40 -7.22
N VAL A 316 22.76 -7.43 -6.32
CA VAL A 316 21.66 -6.65 -5.73
C VAL A 316 20.93 -5.85 -6.79
N GLN A 317 21.66 -5.18 -7.69
CA GLN A 317 21.04 -4.45 -8.81
C GLN A 317 20.23 -5.37 -9.72
N ALA A 318 20.77 -6.55 -10.05
CA ALA A 318 20.07 -7.55 -10.86
C ALA A 318 18.78 -8.05 -10.19
N ASP A 319 18.84 -8.39 -8.89
CA ASP A 319 17.70 -8.85 -8.12
C ASP A 319 16.60 -7.78 -8.00
N LEU A 320 16.99 -6.53 -7.74
CA LEU A 320 16.07 -5.40 -7.70
C LEU A 320 15.47 -5.13 -9.08
N GLY A 321 16.30 -5.08 -10.13
CA GLY A 321 15.84 -4.84 -11.50
C GLY A 321 14.84 -5.89 -11.96
N LYS A 322 15.09 -7.17 -11.66
CA LYS A 322 14.16 -8.28 -11.90
C LYS A 322 12.81 -8.06 -11.20
N ARG A 323 12.83 -7.68 -9.92
CA ARG A 323 11.61 -7.49 -9.11
C ARG A 323 10.83 -6.24 -9.51
N ILE A 324 11.51 -5.12 -9.77
CA ILE A 324 10.89 -3.88 -10.29
C ILE A 324 10.21 -4.18 -11.63
N THR A 325 10.89 -4.89 -12.52
CA THR A 325 10.32 -5.31 -13.81
C THR A 325 9.11 -6.23 -13.61
N SER A 326 9.21 -7.22 -12.73
CA SER A 326 8.10 -8.11 -12.38
C SER A 326 6.88 -7.33 -11.88
N LEU A 327 7.06 -6.37 -10.96
CA LEU A 327 5.95 -5.57 -10.43
C LEU A 327 5.33 -4.69 -11.53
N THR A 328 6.16 -3.87 -12.19
CA THR A 328 5.69 -2.84 -13.12
C THR A 328 5.05 -3.38 -14.39
N THR A 329 5.31 -4.64 -14.74
CA THR A 329 4.75 -5.29 -15.94
C THR A 329 3.47 -6.09 -15.69
N ARG A 330 3.05 -6.30 -14.43
CA ARG A 330 1.91 -7.17 -14.06
C ARG A 330 0.59 -6.75 -14.72
N LEU A 331 0.28 -5.47 -14.66
CA LEU A 331 -1.04 -4.96 -15.06
C LEU A 331 -1.08 -4.37 -16.46
N VAL A 332 0.07 -4.20 -17.12
CA VAL A 332 0.16 -3.51 -18.41
C VAL A 332 0.13 -4.51 -19.58
N PRO A 333 -0.22 -4.07 -20.80
CA PRO A 333 0.00 -4.83 -22.02
C PRO A 333 1.48 -5.22 -22.21
N GLU A 334 1.74 -6.37 -22.84
CA GLU A 334 3.11 -6.90 -23.01
C GLU A 334 4.07 -5.95 -23.74
N ASP A 335 3.55 -5.15 -24.68
CA ASP A 335 4.27 -4.16 -25.47
C ASP A 335 4.50 -2.81 -24.75
N THR A 336 4.08 -2.69 -23.50
CA THR A 336 4.14 -1.43 -22.72
C THR A 336 4.90 -1.57 -21.40
N GLY A 337 5.70 -2.63 -21.27
CA GLY A 337 6.58 -2.86 -20.13
C GLY A 337 7.69 -1.83 -19.93
N ILE A 338 8.74 -2.22 -19.19
CA ILE A 338 9.81 -1.34 -18.76
C ILE A 338 10.81 -0.98 -19.86
N GLU A 339 11.44 0.18 -19.76
CA GLU A 339 12.67 0.49 -20.50
C GLU A 339 13.86 0.26 -19.57
N LEU A 340 14.82 -0.59 -19.97
CA LEU A 340 16.09 -0.73 -19.27
C LEU A 340 17.13 0.15 -19.97
N ARG A 341 17.89 0.94 -19.20
CA ARG A 341 18.95 1.81 -19.70
C ARG A 341 20.13 1.76 -18.74
N PHE A 342 21.32 2.03 -19.27
CA PHE A 342 22.57 2.00 -18.52
C PHE A 342 23.34 3.31 -18.67
N ILE A 343 24.14 3.66 -17.65
CA ILE A 343 24.98 4.86 -17.69
C ILE A 343 25.92 4.79 -18.89
N ASN A 344 26.68 3.71 -19.03
CA ASN A 344 27.73 3.57 -20.04
C ASN A 344 27.27 2.80 -21.27
N ALA A 345 26.66 1.63 -21.11
CA ALA A 345 26.31 0.76 -22.21
C ALA A 345 25.35 1.42 -23.22
N PRO A 346 25.53 1.20 -24.53
CA PRO A 346 24.66 1.74 -25.55
C PRO A 346 23.26 1.11 -25.49
N ASN A 347 22.27 1.83 -25.99
CA ASN A 347 20.90 1.34 -26.03
C ASN A 347 20.76 0.23 -27.07
N GLU A 348 20.28 -0.94 -26.62
CA GLU A 348 20.05 -2.10 -27.47
C GLU A 348 18.55 -2.43 -27.52
N LEU A 349 18.09 -3.00 -28.64
CA LEU A 349 16.69 -3.35 -28.83
C LEU A 349 16.14 -4.28 -27.72
N ARG A 350 16.97 -5.21 -27.22
CA ARG A 350 16.59 -6.12 -26.13
C ARG A 350 16.34 -5.43 -24.79
N MET A 351 16.70 -4.15 -24.66
CA MET A 351 16.49 -3.35 -23.45
C MET A 351 15.16 -2.58 -23.47
N SER A 352 14.42 -2.60 -24.58
CA SER A 352 13.06 -2.07 -24.64
C SER A 352 12.03 -3.17 -24.42
N LYS A 353 11.19 -2.97 -23.39
CA LYS A 353 10.14 -3.90 -22.94
C LYS A 353 10.63 -5.33 -22.60
N PRO A 354 11.79 -5.53 -21.94
CA PRO A 354 12.26 -6.87 -21.58
C PRO A 354 11.38 -7.53 -20.52
N SER A 355 11.37 -8.87 -20.51
CA SER A 355 10.82 -9.64 -19.40
C SER A 355 11.70 -9.51 -18.15
N SER A 356 11.16 -9.80 -16.96
CA SER A 356 11.93 -9.76 -15.72
C SER A 356 13.15 -10.68 -15.73
N ASN A 357 13.04 -11.84 -16.38
CA ASN A 357 14.17 -12.77 -16.53
C ASN A 357 15.23 -12.21 -17.48
N LEU A 358 14.82 -11.62 -18.60
CA LEU A 358 15.74 -10.98 -19.53
C LEU A 358 16.45 -9.78 -18.88
N VAL A 359 15.75 -8.98 -18.07
CA VAL A 359 16.38 -7.89 -17.29
C VAL A 359 17.47 -8.42 -16.37
N ASN A 360 17.17 -9.49 -15.62
CA ASN A 360 18.15 -10.14 -14.76
C ASN A 360 19.37 -10.63 -15.56
N ASP A 361 19.13 -11.28 -16.69
CA ASP A 361 20.19 -11.81 -17.55
C ASP A 361 21.03 -10.69 -18.17
N ILE A 362 20.42 -9.57 -18.58
CA ILE A 362 21.16 -8.40 -19.06
C ILE A 362 22.03 -7.84 -17.93
N LEU A 363 21.46 -7.60 -16.74
CA LEU A 363 22.16 -7.01 -15.61
C LEU A 363 23.34 -7.87 -15.13
N LEU A 364 23.22 -9.20 -15.15
CA LEU A 364 24.31 -10.08 -14.72
C LEU A 364 25.45 -10.21 -15.75
N ASN A 365 25.22 -9.86 -17.02
CA ASN A 365 26.16 -10.15 -18.10
C ASN A 365 26.65 -8.91 -18.86
N ILE A 366 26.17 -7.71 -18.53
CA ILE A 366 26.65 -6.48 -19.15
C ILE A 366 28.06 -6.13 -18.65
N PRO A 367 28.93 -5.52 -19.48
CA PRO A 367 30.24 -5.09 -19.00
C PRO A 367 30.13 -3.96 -17.97
N TYR A 368 30.55 -4.23 -16.74
CA TYR A 368 30.66 -3.22 -15.69
C TYR A 368 32.00 -2.50 -15.79
N SER A 369 32.02 -1.40 -16.54
CA SER A 369 33.23 -0.63 -16.82
C SER A 369 32.89 0.80 -17.18
N GLY A 370 33.85 1.70 -16.94
CA GLY A 370 33.73 3.08 -17.36
C GLY A 370 33.32 4.05 -16.24
N PRO A 371 33.14 5.33 -16.61
CA PRO A 371 32.82 6.43 -15.71
C PRO A 371 31.38 6.39 -15.18
N THR A 372 31.03 7.34 -14.32
CA THR A 372 29.67 7.55 -13.80
C THR A 372 29.10 8.85 -14.39
N GLU A 373 28.96 8.89 -15.72
CA GLU A 373 28.37 10.03 -16.47
C GLU A 373 26.83 10.02 -16.38
N ILE A 374 26.31 10.02 -15.15
CA ILE A 374 24.91 9.74 -14.84
C ILE A 374 23.96 10.80 -15.41
N GLY A 375 24.32 12.09 -15.35
CA GLY A 375 23.49 13.20 -15.81
C GLY A 375 23.46 13.34 -17.33
N MET A 376 24.62 13.34 -17.98
CA MET A 376 24.72 13.43 -19.45
C MET A 376 23.99 12.27 -20.11
N ASN A 377 24.21 11.04 -19.64
CA ASN A 377 23.57 9.86 -20.22
C ASN A 377 22.10 9.74 -19.83
N CYS A 378 21.65 10.27 -18.68
CA CYS A 378 20.22 10.39 -18.40
C CYS A 378 19.52 11.24 -19.47
N LYS A 379 20.10 12.40 -19.81
CA LYS A 379 19.57 13.26 -20.87
C LYS A 379 19.58 12.55 -22.23
N ALA A 380 20.72 12.00 -22.63
CA ALA A 380 20.90 11.43 -23.97
C ALA A 380 20.13 10.12 -24.19
N LYS A 381 20.09 9.22 -23.19
CA LYS A 381 19.58 7.85 -23.34
C LYS A 381 18.17 7.66 -22.80
N ILE A 382 17.68 8.57 -21.96
CA ILE A 382 16.34 8.48 -21.36
C ILE A 382 15.48 9.65 -21.81
N LEU A 383 15.88 10.88 -21.48
CA LEU A 383 15.02 12.03 -21.75
C LEU A 383 14.81 12.23 -23.24
N GLU A 384 15.86 12.12 -24.05
CA GLU A 384 15.73 12.27 -25.50
C GLU A 384 14.87 11.16 -26.13
N GLU A 385 15.05 9.90 -25.73
CA GLU A 385 14.35 8.75 -26.34
C GLU A 385 12.92 8.54 -25.83
N VAL A 386 12.69 8.74 -24.52
CA VAL A 386 11.43 8.35 -23.85
C VAL A 386 10.54 9.57 -23.60
N VAL A 387 11.09 10.78 -23.60
CA VAL A 387 10.34 12.02 -23.30
C VAL A 387 10.35 12.98 -24.49
N TYR A 388 11.49 13.55 -24.84
CA TYR A 388 11.59 14.65 -25.80
C TYR A 388 11.25 14.22 -27.23
N GLY A 389 11.81 13.11 -27.71
CA GLY A 389 11.49 12.51 -29.00
C GLY A 389 9.99 12.22 -29.13
N PRO A 390 9.41 11.42 -28.22
CA PRO A 390 7.97 11.14 -28.22
C PRO A 390 7.09 12.39 -28.16
N ILE A 391 7.47 13.44 -27.40
CA ILE A 391 6.71 14.70 -27.37
C ILE A 391 6.75 15.40 -28.72
N ARG A 392 7.93 15.50 -29.35
CA ARG A 392 8.08 16.14 -30.67
C ARG A 392 7.34 15.38 -31.77
N GLU A 393 7.23 14.06 -31.63
CA GLU A 393 6.49 13.19 -32.56
C GLU A 393 4.99 13.09 -32.25
N GLY A 394 4.51 13.66 -31.15
CA GLY A 394 3.11 13.54 -30.70
C GLY A 394 2.74 12.14 -30.22
N LYS A 395 3.72 11.35 -29.77
CA LYS A 395 3.59 9.97 -29.27
C LYS A 395 3.84 9.84 -27.76
N PHE A 396 3.91 10.95 -27.04
CA PHE A 396 4.04 10.93 -25.58
C PHE A 396 2.67 10.69 -24.93
N ASP A 397 2.29 9.42 -24.85
CA ASP A 397 0.95 8.95 -24.46
C ASP A 397 0.88 8.40 -23.03
N ARG A 398 2.01 8.37 -22.30
CA ARG A 398 2.08 7.89 -20.93
C ARG A 398 3.10 8.69 -20.11
N PRO A 399 2.75 9.13 -18.88
CA PRO A 399 3.70 9.73 -17.93
C PRO A 399 4.90 8.80 -17.70
N VAL A 400 6.06 9.32 -17.29
CA VAL A 400 7.30 8.53 -17.13
C VAL A 400 7.75 8.52 -15.67
N LEU A 401 8.16 7.35 -15.19
CA LEU A 401 8.84 7.17 -13.91
C LEU A 401 10.25 6.64 -14.18
N VAL A 402 11.27 7.46 -13.90
CA VAL A 402 12.68 7.08 -14.05
C VAL A 402 13.21 6.64 -12.69
N SER A 403 13.51 5.34 -12.54
CA SER A 403 14.13 4.76 -11.36
C SER A 403 15.62 4.56 -11.60
N ILE A 404 16.43 5.36 -10.94
CA ILE A 404 17.90 5.39 -11.03
C ILE A 404 18.48 4.55 -9.89
N LEU A 405 19.32 3.58 -10.24
CA LEU A 405 20.09 2.76 -9.30
C LEU A 405 21.57 3.04 -9.52
N THR A 406 22.29 3.48 -8.49
CA THR A 406 23.71 3.82 -8.59
C THR A 406 24.47 3.58 -7.29
N ASP A 407 25.76 3.24 -7.42
CA ASP A 407 26.70 3.11 -6.29
C ASP A 407 27.72 4.26 -6.20
N GLY A 408 27.66 5.19 -7.16
CA GLY A 408 28.66 6.25 -7.33
C GLY A 408 28.06 7.65 -7.30
N CYS A 409 28.93 8.63 -7.41
CA CYS A 409 28.58 10.03 -7.68
C CYS A 409 29.02 10.41 -9.11
N PRO A 410 28.49 11.50 -9.69
CA PRO A 410 28.86 11.95 -11.03
C PRO A 410 30.37 12.09 -11.21
N GLY A 411 30.89 11.47 -12.27
CA GLY A 411 32.31 11.54 -12.61
C GLY A 411 32.57 11.01 -14.00
N GLY A 412 33.07 11.86 -14.89
CA GLY A 412 33.42 11.50 -16.25
C GLY A 412 34.93 11.27 -16.46
N PRO A 413 35.34 10.74 -17.63
CA PRO A 413 36.74 10.68 -18.03
C PRO A 413 37.30 12.09 -18.23
N GLU A 414 38.62 12.19 -18.40
CA GLU A 414 39.27 13.47 -18.71
C GLU A 414 38.64 14.12 -19.95
N GLY A 415 38.16 15.37 -19.79
CA GLY A 415 37.45 16.10 -20.84
C GLY A 415 35.93 15.90 -20.89
N SER A 416 35.35 15.10 -19.98
CA SER A 416 33.90 15.01 -19.83
C SER A 416 33.30 16.27 -19.21
N ASP A 417 32.09 16.63 -19.68
CA ASP A 417 31.29 17.72 -19.13
C ASP A 417 30.45 17.29 -17.91
N GLU A 418 30.56 16.04 -17.46
CA GLU A 418 29.86 15.53 -16.27
C GLU A 418 30.39 16.23 -15.00
N ARG A 419 29.46 16.80 -14.23
CA ARG A 419 29.68 17.52 -12.97
C ARG A 419 28.67 17.03 -11.95
N GLN A 420 28.88 17.37 -10.68
CA GLN A 420 27.92 17.01 -9.62
C GLN A 420 26.50 17.52 -9.89
N ASP A 421 26.33 18.70 -10.50
CA ASP A 421 25.02 19.27 -10.80
C ASP A 421 24.42 18.78 -12.13
N THR A 422 25.13 18.01 -12.96
CA THR A 422 24.67 17.68 -14.32
C THR A 422 23.35 16.91 -14.32
N LEU A 423 23.15 15.96 -13.39
CA LEU A 423 21.87 15.25 -13.26
C LEU A 423 20.74 16.19 -12.81
N LYS A 424 21.01 17.10 -11.88
CA LYS A 424 20.06 18.13 -11.44
C LYS A 424 19.67 19.03 -12.60
N GLU A 425 20.64 19.53 -13.36
CA GLU A 425 20.42 20.36 -14.54
C GLU A 425 19.55 19.63 -15.57
N ALA A 426 19.82 18.35 -15.83
CA ALA A 426 19.00 17.53 -16.74
C ALA A 426 17.55 17.39 -16.26
N ILE A 427 17.31 17.19 -14.96
CA ILE A 427 15.95 17.11 -14.38
C ILE A 427 15.21 18.45 -14.50
N LEU A 428 15.89 19.56 -14.20
CA LEU A 428 15.29 20.90 -14.30
C LEU A 428 15.01 21.32 -15.75
N GLU A 429 15.91 20.96 -16.68
CA GLU A 429 15.72 21.16 -18.11
C GLU A 429 14.52 20.35 -18.62
N CYS A 430 14.34 19.11 -18.14
CA CYS A 430 13.17 18.30 -18.44
C CYS A 430 11.87 18.99 -18.01
N GLY A 431 11.83 19.53 -16.78
CA GLY A 431 10.67 20.30 -16.30
C GLY A 431 10.36 21.50 -17.20
N THR A 432 11.38 22.26 -17.58
CA THR A 432 11.24 23.43 -18.47
C THR A 432 10.74 23.03 -19.85
N PHE A 433 11.28 21.95 -20.42
CA PHE A 433 10.85 21.39 -21.71
C PHE A 433 9.38 20.94 -21.67
N LEU A 434 8.97 20.24 -20.61
CA LEU A 434 7.59 19.80 -20.41
C LEU A 434 6.63 20.99 -20.37
N GLU A 435 6.94 22.01 -19.56
CA GLU A 435 6.11 23.21 -19.43
C GLU A 435 5.99 23.97 -20.76
N PHE A 436 7.09 24.10 -21.51
CA PHE A 436 7.08 24.69 -22.86
C PHE A 436 6.13 23.94 -23.80
N HIS A 437 6.08 22.61 -23.69
CA HIS A 437 5.17 21.74 -24.44
C HIS A 437 3.78 21.57 -23.79
N LYS A 438 3.46 22.38 -22.77
CA LYS A 438 2.17 22.39 -22.04
C LYS A 438 1.88 21.13 -21.22
N TYR A 439 2.90 20.38 -20.85
CA TYR A 439 2.83 19.30 -19.86
C TYR A 439 3.13 19.83 -18.47
N ASN A 440 2.52 19.24 -17.44
CA ASN A 440 2.93 19.48 -16.06
C ASN A 440 4.32 18.84 -15.85
N LYS A 441 5.26 19.53 -15.21
CA LYS A 441 6.61 18.99 -14.92
C LYS A 441 6.58 17.63 -14.18
N LYS A 442 5.53 17.35 -13.38
CA LYS A 442 5.35 16.11 -12.61
C LYS A 442 4.95 14.89 -13.44
N VAL A 443 4.71 15.03 -14.75
CA VAL A 443 4.43 13.86 -15.62
C VAL A 443 5.69 13.05 -15.91
N VAL A 444 6.87 13.58 -15.63
CA VAL A 444 8.13 12.83 -15.58
C VAL A 444 8.64 12.93 -14.15
N ARG A 445 8.67 11.80 -13.45
CA ARG A 445 9.16 11.71 -12.07
C ARG A 445 10.45 10.91 -12.04
N PHE A 446 11.34 11.30 -11.14
CA PHE A 446 12.62 10.66 -10.92
C PHE A 446 12.66 10.08 -9.53
N GLN A 447 13.24 8.90 -9.43
CA GLN A 447 13.60 8.27 -8.19
C GLN A 447 15.07 7.91 -8.28
N ILE A 448 15.87 8.22 -7.25
CA ILE A 448 17.25 7.76 -7.15
C ILE A 448 17.44 6.97 -5.86
N SER A 449 18.08 5.81 -6.01
CA SER A 449 18.32 4.89 -4.91
C SER A 449 19.78 4.42 -4.90
N GLN A 450 20.39 4.42 -3.71
CA GLN A 450 21.78 4.02 -3.52
C GLN A 450 21.93 2.50 -3.42
N ILE A 451 22.93 1.96 -4.13
CA ILE A 451 23.47 0.62 -3.96
C ILE A 451 24.86 0.73 -3.30
N GLY A 452 25.17 -0.14 -2.35
CA GLY A 452 26.42 -0.07 -1.59
C GLY A 452 26.48 1.07 -0.57
N HIS A 453 27.66 1.20 0.05
CA HIS A 453 27.94 2.10 1.18
C HIS A 453 28.97 3.19 0.83
N ASP A 454 29.07 3.57 -0.44
CA ASP A 454 29.97 4.65 -0.85
C ASP A 454 29.52 6.00 -0.25
N GLU A 455 30.39 6.64 0.53
CA GLU A 455 30.06 7.90 1.20
C GLU A 455 29.95 9.08 0.21
N SER A 456 30.66 9.05 -0.92
CA SER A 456 30.58 10.11 -1.94
C SER A 456 29.24 10.07 -2.67
N SER A 457 28.75 8.87 -3.00
CA SER A 457 27.41 8.65 -3.57
C SER A 457 26.31 9.10 -2.61
N LYS A 458 26.47 8.81 -1.32
CA LYS A 458 25.53 9.22 -0.26
C LYS A 458 25.46 10.75 -0.13
N ASP A 459 26.60 11.44 -0.14
CA ASP A 459 26.63 12.91 -0.09
C ASP A 459 26.03 13.54 -1.35
N PHE A 460 26.25 12.93 -2.52
CA PHE A 460 25.61 13.33 -3.77
C PHE A 460 24.08 13.15 -3.74
N ILE A 461 23.57 11.99 -3.34
CA ILE A 461 22.12 11.75 -3.25
C ILE A 461 21.48 12.68 -2.20
N LYS A 462 22.18 12.94 -1.10
CA LYS A 462 21.75 13.88 -0.07
C LYS A 462 21.71 15.32 -0.57
N SER A 463 22.68 15.75 -1.39
CA SER A 463 22.67 17.10 -1.97
C SER A 463 21.47 17.29 -2.89
N LEU A 464 21.13 16.29 -3.71
CA LEU A 464 19.92 16.27 -4.52
C LEU A 464 18.64 16.29 -3.68
N ALA A 465 18.59 15.49 -2.61
CA ALA A 465 17.41 15.39 -1.73
C ALA A 465 17.10 16.69 -0.97
N LEU A 466 18.13 17.48 -0.66
CA LEU A 466 18.01 18.76 0.04
C LEU A 466 17.74 19.93 -0.90
N ASP A 467 17.78 19.72 -2.22
CA ASP A 467 17.55 20.80 -3.18
C ASP A 467 16.04 21.09 -3.33
N PRO A 468 15.57 22.29 -2.95
CA PRO A 468 14.15 22.61 -3.04
C PRO A 468 13.64 22.65 -4.48
N ALA A 469 14.49 22.92 -5.48
CA ALA A 469 14.10 22.96 -6.88
C ALA A 469 13.72 21.58 -7.43
N LEU A 470 14.22 20.51 -6.81
CA LEU A 470 13.98 19.13 -7.21
C LEU A 470 12.84 18.45 -6.45
N SER A 471 12.40 19.03 -5.33
CA SER A 471 11.46 18.43 -4.37
C SER A 471 10.13 17.94 -4.95
N ASP A 472 9.66 18.56 -6.04
CA ASP A 472 8.39 18.20 -6.70
C ASP A 472 8.51 17.02 -7.68
N VAL A 473 9.72 16.68 -8.12
CA VAL A 473 9.95 15.79 -9.28
C VAL A 473 10.98 14.69 -9.01
N LEU A 474 11.89 14.88 -8.06
CA LEU A 474 12.90 13.89 -7.67
C LEU A 474 12.62 13.38 -6.26
N TYR A 475 12.64 12.07 -6.13
CA TYR A 475 12.58 11.38 -4.86
C TYR A 475 13.89 10.62 -4.61
N CYS A 476 14.53 10.88 -3.47
CA CYS A 476 15.73 10.18 -3.05
C CYS A 476 15.40 9.20 -1.93
N THR A 477 15.84 7.95 -2.03
CA THR A 477 15.68 6.99 -0.94
C THR A 477 16.58 7.36 0.23
N THR A 478 16.06 7.31 1.46
CA THR A 478 16.80 7.74 2.66
C THR A 478 17.71 6.65 3.23
N ARG A 479 17.61 5.41 2.75
CA ARG A 479 18.38 4.24 3.21
C ARG A 479 19.03 3.50 2.03
N HIS A 480 20.10 2.74 2.34
CA HIS A 480 20.77 1.85 1.40
C HIS A 480 19.83 0.71 1.01
N LEU A 481 19.64 0.50 -0.30
CA LEU A 481 18.78 -0.58 -0.78
C LEU A 481 19.28 -1.94 -0.31
N ASP A 482 20.59 -2.13 -0.21
CA ASP A 482 21.21 -3.39 0.20
C ASP A 482 20.80 -3.82 1.60
N ASP A 483 20.67 -2.86 2.53
CA ASP A 483 20.36 -3.13 3.93
C ASP A 483 18.87 -3.43 4.09
N GLU A 484 18.00 -2.62 3.48
CA GLU A 484 16.56 -2.92 3.47
C GLU A 484 16.26 -4.25 2.76
N PHE A 485 16.97 -4.53 1.66
CA PHE A 485 16.81 -5.78 0.94
C PHE A 485 17.21 -6.99 1.80
N LYS A 486 18.28 -6.91 2.60
CA LYS A 486 18.65 -7.97 3.56
C LYS A 486 17.56 -8.20 4.60
N ASP A 487 16.96 -7.14 5.14
CA ASP A 487 15.92 -7.23 6.17
C ASP A 487 14.66 -7.95 5.69
N PHE A 488 14.39 -7.94 4.37
CA PHE A 488 13.22 -8.59 3.77
C PHE A 488 13.52 -9.86 2.97
N ARG A 489 14.78 -10.31 2.88
CA ARG A 489 15.19 -11.48 2.05
C ARG A 489 14.43 -12.77 2.37
N ASP A 490 14.07 -12.99 3.63
CA ASP A 490 13.38 -14.21 4.07
C ASP A 490 11.85 -14.16 3.87
N ASN A 491 11.31 -13.05 3.38
CA ASN A 491 9.87 -12.90 3.15
C ASN A 491 9.58 -12.17 1.84
N GLU A 492 9.42 -12.96 0.78
CA GLU A 492 9.14 -12.48 -0.57
C GLU A 492 7.90 -11.56 -0.65
N HIS A 493 6.86 -11.84 0.14
CA HIS A 493 5.66 -10.99 0.17
C HIS A 493 5.93 -9.61 0.76
N ARG A 494 6.68 -9.54 1.87
CA ARG A 494 7.06 -8.26 2.47
C ARG A 494 7.99 -7.47 1.56
N LEU A 495 8.91 -8.16 0.89
CA LEU A 495 9.82 -7.54 -0.06
C LEU A 495 9.07 -6.93 -1.25
N GLU A 496 8.07 -7.61 -1.80
CA GLU A 496 7.23 -7.05 -2.87
C GLU A 496 6.41 -5.83 -2.40
N GLN A 497 5.84 -5.88 -1.19
CA GLN A 497 5.09 -4.76 -0.62
C GLN A 497 5.98 -3.54 -0.39
N TRP A 498 7.17 -3.75 0.18
CA TRP A 498 8.17 -2.70 0.38
C TRP A 498 8.59 -2.10 -0.96
N LEU A 499 8.90 -2.93 -1.95
CA LEU A 499 9.35 -2.45 -3.27
C LEU A 499 8.24 -1.66 -3.99
N LEU A 500 6.99 -2.11 -3.89
CA LEU A 500 5.85 -1.35 -4.41
C LEU A 500 5.71 -0.01 -3.69
N ALA A 501 5.81 0.01 -2.36
CA ALA A 501 5.75 1.25 -1.58
C ALA A 501 6.86 2.22 -2.03
N LEU A 502 8.08 1.72 -2.18
CA LEU A 502 9.25 2.46 -2.64
C LEU A 502 9.01 3.13 -4.02
N LEU A 503 8.51 2.36 -5.00
CA LEU A 503 8.20 2.86 -6.34
C LEU A 503 7.03 3.86 -6.36
N MET A 504 6.17 3.81 -5.34
CA MET A 504 5.03 4.71 -5.18
C MET A 504 5.38 6.00 -4.44
N GLU A 505 6.49 6.08 -3.72
CA GLU A 505 6.87 7.30 -2.99
C GLU A 505 7.02 8.52 -3.91
N PRO A 506 7.68 8.43 -5.09
CA PRO A 506 7.74 9.53 -6.04
C PRO A 506 6.34 9.96 -6.51
N ILE A 507 5.40 9.03 -6.63
CA ILE A 507 4.03 9.27 -7.12
C ILE A 507 3.15 9.87 -6.01
N THR A 508 3.31 9.45 -4.76
CA THR A 508 2.41 9.80 -3.64
C THR A 508 2.89 10.95 -2.77
N LYS A 509 4.21 11.17 -2.62
CA LYS A 509 4.76 12.20 -1.72
C LYS A 509 4.92 13.58 -2.34
N ALA A 510 4.89 13.66 -3.68
CA ALA A 510 5.01 14.91 -4.41
C ALA A 510 3.65 15.53 -4.80
N ASP A 511 2.54 14.98 -4.28
CA ASP A 511 1.20 15.58 -4.29
C ASP A 511 0.82 16.01 -2.86
#